data_AF-N2J3R6-F1
#
_entry.id   AF-N2J3R6-F1
#
_cell.length_a   1.000
_cell.length_b   1.000
_cell.length_c   1.000
_cell.angle_alpha   90.00
_cell.angle_beta   90.00
_cell.angle_gamma   90.00
#
_symmetry.space_group_name_H-M   'P 1'
#
loop_
_entity.id
_entity.type
_entity.pdbx_description
1 polymer ?
#
loop_
_entity_poly.entity_id
_entity_poly.type
_entity_poly.pdbx_seq_one_letter_code
_entity_poly.pdbx_strand_id
1 'polypeptide(L)'
;MLRRLFHAVRRLFLEVREAKAARERELQRVDDPEELRRELQTRNRRLLVWLGAMSLGGLLFGLMVGRIYHGDVGPRQPIVPQVRVAQAAEYVDEGSGRPMYRLVLSLNKALQYERYRPDGALNLRLPNISLVGGNQSAQVKTKESRSFSWSVIQQGKDVNVLVVGLGGALATQDHLDKKEGDHWELVIEVPLISAGQ
;
A
#
# COMPACT_ATOMS: atom_id res chain seq x y z
N MET A 1 -94.04 59.81 3.80
CA MET A 1 -93.43 58.58 4.37
C MET A 1 -92.53 57.80 3.40
N LEU A 2 -92.73 57.83 2.08
CA LEU A 2 -91.92 57.05 1.10
C LEU A 2 -90.41 57.36 1.09
N ARG A 3 -89.99 58.59 1.42
CA ARG A 3 -88.59 59.03 1.30
C ARG A 3 -87.63 58.37 2.30
N ARG A 4 -88.14 57.92 3.46
CA ARG A 4 -87.33 57.21 4.48
C ARG A 4 -87.14 55.74 4.15
N LEU A 5 -88.13 55.10 3.53
CA LEU A 5 -88.04 53.69 3.12
C LEU A 5 -87.00 53.50 2.00
N PHE A 6 -86.93 54.44 1.05
CA PHE A 6 -85.96 54.41 -0.05
C PHE A 6 -84.51 54.55 0.44
N HIS A 7 -84.28 55.33 1.50
CA HIS A 7 -82.95 55.44 2.11
C HIS A 7 -82.54 54.17 2.86
N ALA A 8 -83.47 53.51 3.54
CA ALA A 8 -83.19 52.26 4.25
C ALA A 8 -82.85 51.12 3.27
N VAL A 9 -83.60 50.98 2.17
CA VAL A 9 -83.34 49.98 1.13
C VAL A 9 -82.02 50.25 0.41
N ARG A 10 -81.72 51.52 0.11
CA ARG A 10 -80.44 51.91 -0.51
C ARG A 10 -79.23 51.62 0.40
N ARG A 11 -79.38 51.78 1.72
CA ARG A 11 -78.32 51.50 2.69
C ARG A 11 -78.03 49.99 2.78
N LEU A 12 -79.09 49.18 2.86
CA LEU A 12 -78.98 47.71 2.85
C LEU A 12 -78.34 47.19 1.55
N PHE A 13 -78.68 47.78 0.40
CA PHE A 13 -78.10 47.37 -0.87
C PHE A 13 -76.61 47.73 -0.99
N LEU A 14 -76.17 48.82 -0.36
CA LEU A 14 -74.76 49.19 -0.31
C LEU A 14 -73.97 48.26 0.62
N GLU A 15 -74.50 47.97 1.81
CA GLU A 15 -73.86 47.06 2.77
C GLU A 15 -73.71 45.64 2.20
N VAL A 16 -74.72 45.12 1.50
CA VAL A 16 -74.65 43.81 0.85
C VAL A 16 -73.63 43.80 -0.29
N ARG A 17 -73.52 44.90 -1.04
CA ARG A 17 -72.57 45.01 -2.16
C ARG A 17 -71.13 45.14 -1.67
N GLU A 18 -70.91 45.83 -0.56
CA GLU A 18 -69.61 45.91 0.10
C GLU A 18 -69.19 44.58 0.73
N ALA A 19 -70.11 43.88 1.40
CA ALA A 19 -69.85 42.56 1.97
C ALA A 19 -69.53 41.52 0.88
N LYS A 20 -70.21 41.60 -0.27
CA LYS A 20 -69.92 40.74 -1.42
C LYS A 20 -68.57 41.05 -2.05
N ALA A 21 -68.23 42.33 -2.22
CA ALA A 21 -66.92 42.75 -2.73
C ALA A 21 -65.77 42.40 -1.77
N ALA A 22 -66.00 42.44 -0.45
CA ALA A 22 -65.01 42.02 0.54
C ALA A 22 -64.77 40.50 0.49
N ARG A 23 -65.85 39.71 0.37
CA ARG A 23 -65.74 38.25 0.19
C ARG A 23 -65.07 37.87 -1.12
N GLU A 24 -65.40 38.56 -2.22
CA GLU A 24 -64.75 38.35 -3.52
C GLU A 24 -63.25 38.66 -3.44
N ARG A 25 -62.83 39.71 -2.70
CA ARG A 25 -61.41 40.02 -2.45
C ARG A 25 -60.71 39.02 -1.53
N GLU A 26 -61.39 38.48 -0.52
CA GLU A 26 -60.83 37.41 0.33
C GLU A 26 -60.66 36.11 -0.45
N LEU A 27 -61.60 35.76 -1.32
CA LEU A 27 -61.47 34.62 -2.25
C LEU A 27 -60.35 34.85 -3.28
N GLN A 28 -60.24 36.06 -3.85
CA GLN A 28 -59.19 36.40 -4.81
C GLN A 28 -57.78 36.36 -4.19
N ARG A 29 -57.65 36.71 -2.90
CA ARG A 29 -56.39 36.60 -2.14
C ARG A 29 -55.97 35.16 -1.88
N VAL A 30 -56.92 34.23 -1.85
CA VAL A 30 -56.69 32.79 -1.64
C VAL A 30 -56.44 32.06 -2.97
N ASP A 31 -56.86 32.64 -4.09
CA ASP A 31 -56.88 32.00 -5.42
C ASP A 31 -55.77 32.50 -6.39
N ASP A 32 -54.71 33.14 -5.87
CA ASP A 32 -53.47 33.41 -6.62
C ASP A 32 -52.40 32.36 -6.29
N PRO A 33 -52.48 31.13 -6.87
CA PRO A 33 -51.54 30.06 -6.58
C PRO A 33 -50.12 30.39 -7.05
N GLU A 34 -49.95 31.35 -7.97
CA GLU A 34 -48.64 31.76 -8.47
C GLU A 34 -47.87 32.67 -7.51
N GLU A 35 -48.55 33.58 -6.81
CA GLU A 35 -47.88 34.49 -5.87
C GLU A 35 -47.44 33.75 -4.60
N LEU A 36 -48.30 32.87 -4.06
CA LEU A 36 -47.91 31.97 -2.96
C LEU A 36 -46.77 31.03 -3.37
N ARG A 37 -46.78 30.51 -4.60
CA ARG A 37 -45.70 29.65 -5.10
C ARG A 37 -44.38 30.40 -5.21
N ARG A 38 -44.38 31.66 -5.65
CA ARG A 38 -43.16 32.50 -5.73
C ARG A 38 -42.62 32.87 -4.35
N GLU A 39 -43.49 33.17 -3.39
CA GLU A 39 -43.09 33.46 -2.00
C GLU A 39 -42.57 32.21 -1.27
N LEU A 40 -43.20 31.05 -1.48
CA LEU A 40 -42.74 29.77 -0.95
C LEU A 40 -41.45 29.29 -1.63
N GLN A 41 -41.28 29.49 -2.94
CA GLN A 41 -40.05 29.13 -3.65
C GLN A 41 -38.84 29.91 -3.14
N THR A 42 -38.99 31.21 -2.89
CA THR A 42 -37.87 32.03 -2.39
C THR A 42 -37.47 31.66 -0.96
N ARG A 43 -38.44 31.38 -0.09
CA ARG A 43 -38.19 30.86 1.27
C ARG A 43 -37.58 29.46 1.26
N ASN A 44 -38.15 28.54 0.49
CA ASN A 44 -37.64 27.16 0.37
C ASN A 44 -36.24 27.12 -0.22
N ARG A 45 -35.91 27.99 -1.18
CA ARG A 45 -34.57 28.04 -1.77
C ARG A 45 -33.51 28.45 -0.74
N ARG A 46 -33.83 29.38 0.16
CA ARG A 46 -32.90 29.80 1.23
C ARG A 46 -32.68 28.67 2.25
N LEU A 47 -33.75 27.96 2.60
CA LEU A 47 -33.67 26.78 3.47
C LEU A 47 -32.88 25.65 2.80
N LEU A 48 -33.14 25.35 1.53
CA LEU A 48 -32.42 24.33 0.77
C LEU A 48 -30.92 24.64 0.62
N VAL A 49 -30.56 25.91 0.40
CA VAL A 49 -29.15 26.33 0.36
C VAL A 49 -28.48 26.11 1.71
N TRP A 50 -29.17 26.46 2.80
CA TRP A 50 -28.63 26.27 4.16
C TRP A 50 -28.49 24.78 4.52
N LEU A 51 -29.49 23.97 4.18
CA LEU A 51 -29.52 22.53 4.43
C LEU A 51 -28.50 21.78 3.56
N GLY A 52 -28.34 22.21 2.30
CA GLY A 52 -27.29 21.74 1.40
C GLY A 52 -25.88 22.09 1.91
N ALA A 53 -25.69 23.31 2.40
CA ALA A 53 -24.42 23.74 2.99
C ALA A 53 -24.07 22.95 4.26
N MET A 54 -25.03 22.71 5.16
CA MET A 54 -24.81 21.87 6.34
C MET A 54 -24.51 20.42 5.97
N SER A 55 -25.23 19.85 5.00
CA SER A 55 -25.02 18.46 4.57
C SER A 55 -23.64 18.28 3.94
N LEU A 56 -23.22 19.23 3.08
CA LEU A 56 -21.89 19.21 2.46
C LEU A 56 -20.78 19.41 3.50
N GLY A 57 -20.96 20.33 4.46
CA GLY A 57 -20.02 20.54 5.55
C GLY A 57 -19.86 19.28 6.43
N GLY A 58 -20.98 18.64 6.80
CA GLY A 58 -20.96 17.39 7.55
C GLY A 58 -20.29 16.24 6.79
N LEU A 59 -20.53 16.12 5.48
CA LEU A 59 -19.89 15.11 4.64
C LEU A 59 -18.37 15.33 4.54
N LEU A 60 -17.94 16.57 4.28
CA LEU A 60 -16.53 16.92 4.20
C LEU A 60 -15.82 16.74 5.55
N PHE A 61 -16.47 17.12 6.65
CA PHE A 61 -15.95 16.93 8.00
C PHE A 61 -15.85 15.44 8.36
N GLY A 62 -16.87 14.65 8.01
CA GLY A 62 -16.86 13.20 8.17
C GLY A 62 -15.74 12.52 7.36
N LEU A 63 -15.49 12.96 6.12
CA LEU A 63 -14.36 12.49 5.31
C LEU A 63 -13.02 12.89 5.92
N MET A 64 -12.90 14.10 6.48
CA MET A 64 -11.66 14.55 7.10
C MET A 64 -11.34 13.77 8.39
N VAL A 65 -12.33 13.54 9.24
CA VAL A 65 -12.20 12.70 10.45
C VAL A 65 -11.96 11.24 10.08
N GLY A 66 -12.65 10.73 9.04
CA GLY A 66 -12.43 9.39 8.50
C GLY A 66 -11.00 9.18 8.02
N ARG A 67 -10.36 10.19 7.41
CA ARG A 67 -8.95 10.14 7.00
C ARG A 67 -7.96 10.18 8.16
N ILE A 68 -8.31 10.83 9.27
CA ILE A 68 -7.44 10.90 10.46
C ILE A 68 -7.47 9.56 11.23
N TYR A 69 -8.64 8.92 11.33
CA TYR A 69 -8.77 7.61 11.97
C TYR A 69 -8.32 6.45 11.06
N HIS A 70 -8.53 6.54 9.75
CA HIS A 70 -7.90 5.68 8.75
C HIS A 70 -6.56 6.27 8.30
N GLY A 71 -5.79 6.84 9.24
CA GLY A 71 -4.40 7.18 8.99
C GLY A 71 -3.74 6.01 8.29
N ASP A 72 -3.04 6.30 7.20
CA ASP A 72 -2.35 5.38 6.31
C ASP A 72 -1.41 4.42 7.06
N VAL A 73 -1.98 3.44 7.76
CA VAL A 73 -1.38 2.14 7.95
C VAL A 73 -1.74 1.36 6.71
N GLY A 74 -1.17 1.77 5.57
CA GLY A 74 -1.01 0.85 4.46
C GLY A 74 -0.50 -0.47 5.04
N PRO A 75 -1.06 -1.63 4.63
CA PRO A 75 -0.74 -2.91 5.25
C PRO A 75 0.77 -2.96 5.41
N ARG A 76 1.25 -3.02 6.65
CA ARG A 76 2.67 -3.08 6.98
C ARG A 76 3.21 -4.20 6.12
N GLN A 77 3.83 -3.87 4.99
CA GLN A 77 4.30 -4.90 4.06
C GLN A 77 5.18 -5.78 4.93
N PRO A 78 4.93 -7.09 5.01
CA PRO A 78 5.79 -7.97 5.77
C PRO A 78 7.20 -7.63 5.28
N ILE A 79 8.11 -7.28 6.20
CA ILE A 79 9.51 -7.11 5.84
C ILE A 79 9.96 -8.52 5.49
N VAL A 80 9.75 -8.88 4.22
CA VAL A 80 10.15 -10.18 3.72
C VAL A 80 11.67 -10.14 3.77
N PRO A 81 12.29 -11.10 4.45
CA PRO A 81 13.74 -11.20 4.47
C PRO A 81 14.22 -11.27 3.02
N GLN A 82 15.30 -10.56 2.71
CA GLN A 82 15.87 -10.49 1.38
C GLN A 82 17.32 -10.92 1.41
N VAL A 83 17.71 -11.67 0.38
CA VAL A 83 19.09 -12.02 0.09
C VAL A 83 19.42 -11.65 -1.35
N ARG A 84 20.64 -11.17 -1.57
CA ARG A 84 21.19 -10.92 -2.91
C ARG A 84 22.63 -11.39 -2.97
N VAL A 85 23.10 -11.82 -4.14
CA VAL A 85 24.54 -12.01 -4.36
C VAL A 85 25.18 -10.62 -4.43
N ALA A 86 26.01 -10.30 -3.44
CA ALA A 86 26.73 -9.03 -3.37
C ALA A 86 28.05 -9.08 -4.12
N GLN A 87 28.76 -10.22 -4.03
CA GLN A 87 30.05 -10.42 -4.68
C GLN A 87 30.25 -11.90 -5.00
N ALA A 88 30.89 -12.20 -6.12
CA ALA A 88 31.31 -13.54 -6.49
C ALA A 88 32.62 -13.42 -7.28
N ALA A 89 33.76 -13.58 -6.62
CA ALA A 89 35.07 -13.28 -7.22
C ALA A 89 36.20 -14.13 -6.66
N GLU A 90 37.23 -14.33 -7.48
CA GLU A 90 38.52 -14.87 -7.07
C GLU A 90 39.33 -13.80 -6.34
N TYR A 91 40.03 -14.21 -5.28
CA TYR A 91 40.96 -13.37 -4.52
C TYR A 91 42.14 -14.22 -4.04
N VAL A 92 43.23 -13.56 -3.65
CA VAL A 92 44.35 -14.22 -2.98
C VAL A 92 44.24 -13.90 -1.50
N ASP A 93 44.15 -14.93 -0.66
CA ASP A 93 44.12 -14.74 0.78
C ASP A 93 45.45 -14.19 1.27
N GLU A 94 45.44 -13.04 1.94
CA GLU A 94 46.66 -12.35 2.39
C GLU A 94 47.42 -13.15 3.46
N GLY A 95 46.70 -13.93 4.27
CA GLY A 95 47.30 -14.74 5.34
C GLY A 95 48.02 -15.99 4.82
N SER A 96 47.38 -16.73 3.90
CA SER A 96 47.91 -17.99 3.38
C SER A 96 48.60 -17.88 2.01
N GLY A 97 48.44 -16.76 1.30
CA GLY A 97 48.93 -16.56 -0.07
C GLY A 97 48.22 -17.44 -1.11
N ARG A 98 47.11 -18.09 -0.74
CA ARG A 98 46.43 -19.08 -1.57
C ARG A 98 45.31 -18.44 -2.41
N PRO A 99 45.13 -18.83 -3.68
CA PRO A 99 43.99 -18.40 -4.46
C PRO A 99 42.71 -19.05 -3.90
N MET A 100 41.74 -18.21 -3.60
CA MET A 100 40.44 -18.53 -3.01
C MET A 100 39.34 -17.89 -3.85
N TYR A 101 38.15 -18.47 -3.82
CA TYR A 101 36.95 -17.86 -4.39
C TYR A 101 36.01 -17.46 -3.26
N ARG A 102 35.54 -16.21 -3.27
CA ARG A 102 34.59 -15.69 -2.31
C ARG A 102 33.24 -15.46 -2.97
N LEU A 103 32.22 -16.11 -2.44
CA LEU A 103 30.81 -15.84 -2.73
C LEU A 103 30.19 -15.16 -1.51
N VAL A 104 29.79 -13.90 -1.66
CA VAL A 104 29.16 -13.08 -0.62
C VAL A 104 27.69 -12.87 -0.93
N LEU A 105 26.84 -13.28 0.00
CA LEU A 105 25.41 -13.04 -0.02
C LEU A 105 25.09 -11.95 1.01
N SER A 106 24.51 -10.83 0.56
CA SER A 106 24.06 -9.77 1.45
C SER A 106 22.61 -10.01 1.87
N LEU A 107 22.37 -9.99 3.18
CA LEU A 107 21.09 -10.23 3.81
C LEU A 107 20.65 -8.96 4.55
N ASN A 108 19.35 -8.65 4.48
CA ASN A 108 18.77 -7.49 5.16
C ASN A 108 18.42 -7.74 6.64
N LYS A 109 18.68 -8.95 7.15
CA LYS A 109 18.45 -9.33 8.53
C LYS A 109 19.30 -10.55 8.90
N ALA A 110 19.42 -10.83 10.20
CA ALA A 110 20.00 -12.09 10.68
C ALA A 110 19.05 -13.26 10.38
N LEU A 111 19.60 -14.40 9.99
CA LEU A 111 18.85 -15.65 9.88
C LEU A 111 19.73 -16.87 10.15
N GLN A 112 19.08 -17.90 10.68
CA GLN A 112 19.64 -19.23 10.73
C GLN A 112 19.42 -19.91 9.38
N TYR A 113 20.40 -20.69 8.95
CA TYR A 113 20.35 -21.47 7.72
C TYR A 113 20.66 -22.94 8.02
N GLU A 114 20.07 -23.84 7.25
CA GLU A 114 20.36 -25.27 7.34
C GLU A 114 21.55 -25.57 6.43
N ARG A 115 22.53 -26.28 6.98
CA ARG A 115 23.74 -26.68 6.26
C ARG A 115 23.71 -28.17 5.97
N TYR A 116 23.84 -28.52 4.70
CA TYR A 116 24.00 -29.89 4.23
C TYR A 116 25.28 -30.01 3.39
N ARG A 117 26.16 -30.93 3.76
CA ARG A 117 27.45 -31.14 3.07
C ARG A 117 27.56 -32.58 2.56
N PRO A 118 26.97 -32.89 1.41
CA PRO A 118 27.22 -34.15 0.73
C PRO A 118 28.66 -34.17 0.17
N ASP A 119 29.21 -35.34 -0.10
CA ASP A 119 30.58 -35.48 -0.59
C ASP A 119 30.81 -34.62 -1.84
N GLY A 120 31.70 -33.63 -1.72
CA GLY A 120 32.04 -32.74 -2.83
C GLY A 120 31.07 -31.58 -3.09
N ALA A 121 30.08 -31.36 -2.22
CA ALA A 121 29.17 -30.23 -2.35
C ALA A 121 28.84 -29.55 -1.01
N LEU A 122 28.46 -28.29 -1.08
CA LEU A 122 27.88 -27.50 -0.01
C LEU A 122 26.49 -27.05 -0.45
N ASN A 123 25.47 -27.40 0.32
CA ASN A 123 24.12 -26.91 0.16
C ASN A 123 23.75 -26.13 1.42
N LEU A 124 23.41 -24.85 1.27
CA LEU A 124 22.86 -24.01 2.32
C LEU A 124 21.42 -23.66 1.96
N ARG A 125 20.50 -24.01 2.84
CA ARG A 125 19.09 -23.63 2.72
C ARG A 125 18.81 -22.47 3.66
N LEU A 126 18.41 -21.35 3.09
CA LEU A 126 18.02 -20.15 3.79
C LEU A 126 16.49 -20.11 3.82
N PRO A 127 15.85 -20.34 4.98
CA PRO A 127 14.40 -20.46 5.08
C PRO A 127 13.71 -19.09 5.07
N ASN A 128 12.51 -19.03 4.47
CA ASN A 128 11.61 -17.87 4.50
C ASN A 128 12.28 -16.55 4.06
N ILE A 129 13.05 -16.60 2.97
CA ILE A 129 13.78 -15.46 2.42
C ILE A 129 13.53 -15.35 0.91
N SER A 130 13.53 -14.12 0.41
CA SER A 130 13.35 -13.81 -1.00
C SER A 130 14.68 -13.46 -1.65
N LEU A 131 14.99 -14.12 -2.76
CA LEU A 131 16.13 -13.81 -3.61
C LEU A 131 15.84 -12.56 -4.44
N VAL A 132 16.64 -11.53 -4.24
CA VAL A 132 16.61 -10.28 -5.02
C VAL A 132 17.60 -10.40 -6.17
N GLY A 133 17.17 -10.08 -7.38
CA GLY A 133 17.98 -10.24 -8.60
C GLY A 133 17.74 -11.55 -9.35
N GLY A 134 16.87 -12.43 -8.83
CA GLY A 134 16.51 -13.69 -9.45
C GLY A 134 17.58 -14.77 -9.29
N ASN A 135 17.35 -15.93 -9.92
CA ASN A 135 18.25 -17.08 -9.83
C ASN A 135 19.58 -16.74 -10.51
N GLN A 136 20.68 -17.00 -9.80
CA GLN A 136 22.03 -16.73 -10.27
C GLN A 136 22.87 -18.00 -10.17
N SER A 137 23.72 -18.25 -11.17
CA SER A 137 24.66 -19.37 -11.15
C SER A 137 25.89 -19.04 -11.97
N ALA A 138 27.04 -19.55 -11.56
CA ALA A 138 28.23 -19.51 -12.38
C ALA A 138 29.05 -20.79 -12.24
N GLN A 139 29.79 -21.09 -13.30
CA GLN A 139 30.79 -22.15 -13.30
C GLN A 139 32.17 -21.50 -13.26
N VAL A 140 32.96 -21.89 -12.27
CA VAL A 140 34.34 -21.43 -12.08
C VAL A 140 35.25 -22.53 -12.63
N LYS A 141 35.96 -22.21 -13.71
CA LYS A 141 36.94 -23.09 -14.35
C LYS A 141 38.30 -22.44 -14.23
N THR A 142 39.23 -23.11 -13.54
CA THR A 142 40.59 -22.62 -13.40
C THR A 142 41.53 -23.57 -14.16
N LYS A 143 42.49 -23.02 -14.92
CA LYS A 143 43.36 -23.80 -15.83
C LYS A 143 44.30 -24.77 -15.09
N GLU A 144 44.61 -24.47 -13.83
CA GLU A 144 45.62 -25.16 -13.03
C GLU A 144 45.03 -25.74 -11.73
N SER A 145 43.70 -25.66 -11.56
CA SER A 145 43.05 -25.76 -10.25
C SER A 145 41.64 -26.36 -10.28
N ARG A 146 41.09 -26.64 -9.09
CA ARG A 146 39.80 -27.32 -8.88
C ARG A 146 38.67 -26.50 -9.49
N SER A 147 37.96 -27.09 -10.44
CA SER A 147 36.75 -26.48 -11.01
C SER A 147 35.56 -26.73 -10.09
N PHE A 148 34.63 -25.78 -10.03
CA PHE A 148 33.38 -25.93 -9.27
C PHE A 148 32.28 -25.07 -9.89
N SER A 149 31.04 -25.33 -9.51
CA SER A 149 29.90 -24.49 -9.88
C SER A 149 29.17 -24.04 -8.64
N TRP A 150 28.65 -22.81 -8.67
CA TRP A 150 27.75 -22.33 -7.64
C TRP A 150 26.43 -21.86 -8.24
N SER A 151 25.36 -21.97 -7.47
CA SER A 151 24.04 -21.49 -7.82
C SER A 151 23.29 -21.01 -6.58
N VAL A 152 22.53 -19.93 -6.75
CA VAL A 152 21.66 -19.33 -5.76
C VAL A 152 20.27 -19.25 -6.39
N ILE A 153 19.35 -20.06 -5.91
CA ILE A 153 18.05 -20.29 -6.56
C ILE A 153 16.93 -20.12 -5.53
N GLN A 154 15.87 -19.42 -5.91
CA GLN A 154 14.63 -19.38 -5.14
C GLN A 154 13.90 -20.72 -5.28
N GLN A 155 13.66 -21.40 -4.17
CA GLN A 155 12.93 -22.67 -4.08
C GLN A 155 11.70 -22.47 -3.18
N GLY A 156 10.58 -22.08 -3.79
CA GLY A 156 9.36 -21.74 -3.05
C GLY A 156 9.59 -20.52 -2.16
N LYS A 157 9.45 -20.68 -0.84
CA LYS A 157 9.67 -19.61 0.15
C LYS A 157 11.12 -19.51 0.65
N ASP A 158 11.96 -20.45 0.22
CA ASP A 158 13.34 -20.56 0.68
C ASP A 158 14.30 -20.24 -0.46
N VAL A 159 15.54 -19.88 -0.12
CA VAL A 159 16.63 -19.75 -1.07
C VAL A 159 17.62 -20.87 -0.83
N ASN A 160 18.00 -21.56 -1.89
CA ASN A 160 18.97 -22.62 -1.86
C ASN A 160 20.27 -22.13 -2.52
N VAL A 161 21.37 -22.23 -1.78
CA VAL A 161 22.72 -21.92 -2.23
C VAL A 161 23.47 -23.24 -2.34
N LEU A 162 23.81 -23.60 -3.57
CA LEU A 162 24.51 -24.85 -3.87
C LEU A 162 25.88 -24.53 -4.45
N VAL A 163 26.92 -25.16 -3.91
CA VAL A 163 28.28 -25.11 -4.42
C VAL A 163 28.76 -26.55 -4.62
N VAL A 164 29.13 -26.92 -5.84
CA VAL A 164 29.47 -28.30 -6.22
C VAL A 164 30.85 -28.35 -6.87
N GLY A 165 31.73 -29.21 -6.36
CA GLY A 165 33.02 -29.50 -6.97
C GLY A 165 32.86 -30.27 -8.27
N LEU A 166 33.50 -29.80 -9.33
CA LEU A 166 33.54 -30.46 -10.62
C LEU A 166 34.88 -31.20 -10.73
N GLY A 167 34.87 -32.48 -10.37
CA GLY A 167 36.06 -33.35 -10.44
C GLY A 167 36.63 -33.82 -9.10
N GLY A 168 35.89 -33.71 -7.99
CA GLY A 168 36.28 -34.31 -6.71
C GLY A 168 35.70 -33.59 -5.49
N ALA A 169 36.17 -33.98 -4.29
CA ALA A 169 35.77 -33.36 -3.04
C ALA A 169 36.11 -31.86 -3.02
N LEU A 170 35.17 -31.03 -2.59
CA LEU A 170 35.31 -29.58 -2.48
C LEU A 170 35.38 -29.19 -1.01
N ALA A 171 36.51 -28.62 -0.59
CA ALA A 171 36.59 -27.95 0.71
C ALA A 171 35.85 -26.62 0.60
N THR A 172 34.97 -26.32 1.54
CA THR A 172 34.21 -25.06 1.55
C THR A 172 34.07 -24.59 2.98
N GLN A 173 34.34 -23.31 3.20
CA GLN A 173 34.11 -22.63 4.47
C GLN A 173 33.00 -21.62 4.30
N ASP A 174 32.18 -21.46 5.31
CA ASP A 174 31.04 -20.54 5.35
C ASP A 174 30.99 -19.90 6.73
N HIS A 175 30.71 -18.61 6.76
CA HIS A 175 30.52 -17.87 7.99
C HIS A 175 29.54 -16.71 7.76
N LEU A 176 28.87 -16.31 8.83
CA LEU A 176 27.91 -15.23 8.81
C LEU A 176 28.49 -14.04 9.58
N ASP A 177 28.77 -12.96 8.85
CA ASP A 177 29.31 -11.73 9.40
C ASP A 177 28.22 -10.68 9.57
N LYS A 178 28.26 -9.99 10.70
CA LYS A 178 27.42 -8.81 10.93
C LYS A 178 28.09 -7.60 10.29
N LYS A 179 27.38 -6.89 9.41
CA LYS A 179 27.80 -5.58 8.89
C LYS A 179 27.19 -4.46 9.72
N GLU A 180 27.61 -3.23 9.43
CA GLU A 180 27.09 -2.05 10.09
C GLU A 180 25.56 -1.93 9.90
N GLY A 181 24.83 -1.61 10.98
CA GLY A 181 23.37 -1.61 11.00
C GLY A 181 22.76 -3.01 11.22
N ASP A 182 21.69 -3.31 10.46
CA ASP A 182 20.95 -4.59 10.51
C ASP A 182 21.25 -5.50 9.30
N HIS A 183 22.34 -5.22 8.58
CA HIS A 183 22.78 -6.00 7.45
C HIS A 183 23.73 -7.12 7.87
N TRP A 184 23.60 -8.25 7.19
CA TRP A 184 24.43 -9.43 7.42
C TRP A 184 25.02 -9.89 6.09
N GLU A 185 26.19 -10.53 6.15
CA GLU A 185 26.83 -11.14 4.99
C GLU A 185 27.10 -12.60 5.27
N LEU A 186 26.53 -13.48 4.44
CA LEU A 186 26.91 -14.88 4.42
C LEU A 186 28.04 -15.02 3.40
N VAL A 187 29.23 -15.29 3.91
CA VAL A 187 30.45 -15.42 3.13
C VAL A 187 30.75 -16.90 2.97
N ILE A 188 30.94 -17.34 1.74
CA ILE A 188 31.32 -18.71 1.38
C ILE A 188 32.65 -18.63 0.65
N GLU A 189 33.64 -19.34 1.19
CA GLU A 189 35.01 -19.37 0.69
C GLU A 189 35.36 -20.77 0.19
N VAL A 190 35.93 -20.81 -1.01
CA VAL A 190 36.32 -22.04 -1.69
C VAL A 190 37.80 -21.94 -2.08
N PRO A 191 38.70 -22.79 -1.54
CA PRO A 191 40.07 -22.85 -2.01
C PRO A 191 40.11 -23.40 -3.43
N LEU A 192 40.78 -22.65 -4.31
CA LEU A 192 40.90 -23.00 -5.74
C LEU A 192 41.98 -24.05 -5.97
N ILE A 193 42.95 -24.13 -5.07
CA ILE A 193 43.94 -25.19 -5.03
C ILE A 193 43.47 -26.32 -4.11
N SER A 194 43.65 -27.56 -4.57
CA SER A 194 43.48 -28.73 -3.70
C SER A 194 44.46 -28.61 -2.53
N ALA A 195 43.98 -28.75 -1.30
CA ALA A 195 44.85 -29.19 -0.22
C ALA A 195 45.41 -30.55 -0.66
N GLY A 196 46.66 -30.57 -1.08
CA GLY A 196 47.35 -31.79 -1.49
C GLY A 196 47.32 -32.81 -0.36
N GLN A 197 47.19 -34.08 -0.76
CA GLN A 197 47.67 -35.23 0.01
C GLN A 197 49.11 -35.03 0.45
#